data_AF-A0A948TQK8-F1
#
_entry.id   AF-A0A948TQK8-F1
#
_cell.length_a   1.000
_cell.length_b   1.000
_cell.length_c   1.000
_cell.angle_alpha   90.00
_cell.angle_beta   90.00
_cell.angle_gamma   90.00
#
_symmetry.space_group_name_H-M   'P 1'
#
loop_
_entity.id
_entity.type
_entity.pdbx_description
1 polymer ?
#
loop_
_entity_poly.entity_id
_entity_poly.type
_entity_poly.pdbx_seq_one_letter_code
_entity_poly.pdbx_strand_id
1 'polypeptide(L)'
;MAADEKFKKLKDGGVNRHVYYFCTRGKNIDCKNSPVTEQGLIAELIGLIDKIDIDDIGVKGAIEKEIARFNKFRIGVLGHKKETRNSEIDIKNYAKYLLVEGTIYEKRELLPYLKSQLTLKDRKIILKKD
;
A
#
# COMPACT_ATOMS: atom_id res chain seq x y z
N MET A 1 -5.68 15.76 4.46
CA MET A 1 -4.51 15.36 5.27
C MET A 1 -3.31 16.18 4.86
N ALA A 2 -2.40 16.42 5.79
CA ALA A 2 -1.05 16.92 5.54
C ALA A 2 -0.03 15.88 6.02
N ALA A 3 1.21 16.04 5.57
CA ALA A 3 2.34 15.24 6.00
C ALA A 3 3.40 16.14 6.65
N ASP A 4 4.09 15.60 7.66
CA ASP A 4 5.27 16.21 8.31
C ASP A 4 6.42 15.18 8.29
N GLU A 5 7.62 15.64 8.01
CA GLU A 5 8.82 14.81 7.92
C GLU A 5 9.78 15.12 9.07
N LYS A 6 10.20 14.08 9.78
CA LYS A 6 11.13 14.18 10.90
C LYS A 6 12.35 13.33 10.65
N PHE A 7 13.52 13.91 10.88
CA PHE A 7 14.82 13.26 10.70
C PHE A 7 15.48 13.07 12.06
N LYS A 8 15.78 11.82 12.43
CA LYS A 8 16.46 11.47 13.68
C LYS A 8 17.88 11.00 13.38
N LYS A 9 18.86 11.75 13.87
CA LYS A 9 20.27 11.36 13.80
C LYS A 9 20.53 10.15 14.70
N LEU A 10 21.26 9.17 14.17
CA LEU A 10 21.67 7.96 14.86
C LEU A 10 23.07 8.13 15.46
N LYS A 11 23.42 7.27 16.41
CA LYS A 11 24.72 7.31 17.10
C LYS A 11 25.90 6.97 16.17
N ASP A 12 25.63 6.22 15.10
CA ASP A 12 26.60 5.82 14.07
C ASP A 12 26.77 6.87 12.96
N GLY A 13 26.11 8.03 13.06
CA GLY A 13 26.13 9.09 12.05
C GLY A 13 25.06 8.96 10.96
N GLY A 14 24.29 7.87 10.95
CA GLY A 14 23.15 7.71 10.05
C GLY A 14 21.96 8.62 10.40
N VAL A 15 20.95 8.66 9.51
CA VAL A 15 19.72 9.44 9.73
C VAL A 15 18.50 8.57 9.41
N ASN A 16 17.59 8.46 10.38
CA ASN A 16 16.27 7.86 10.16
C ASN A 16 15.25 8.94 9.77
N ARG A 17 14.59 8.75 8.62
CA ARG A 17 13.47 9.58 8.18
C ARG A 17 12.14 8.96 8.65
N HIS A 18 11.28 9.78 9.24
CA HIS A 18 9.95 9.41 9.67
C HIS A 18 8.94 10.37 9.06
N VAL A 19 7.96 9.83 8.33
CA VAL A 19 6.86 10.60 7.74
C VAL A 19 5.60 10.38 8.57
N TYR A 20 4.93 11.46 8.96
CA TYR A 20 3.71 11.45 9.74
C TYR A 20 2.58 12.09 8.95
N TYR A 21 1.42 11.43 8.89
CA TYR A 21 0.20 11.95 8.29
C TYR A 21 -0.80 12.35 9.37
N PHE A 22 -1.47 13.49 9.17
CA PHE A 22 -2.47 13.99 10.11
C PHE A 22 -3.55 14.83 9.43
N CYS A 23 -4.65 15.02 10.13
CA CYS A 23 -5.68 15.96 9.72
C CYS A 23 -5.18 17.39 9.78
N THR A 24 -5.31 18.10 8.67
CA THR A 24 -5.14 19.55 8.62
C THR A 24 -6.28 20.21 9.38
N ARG A 25 -5.99 20.81 10.53
CA ARG A 25 -6.97 21.52 11.38
C ARG A 25 -7.73 22.61 10.63
N GLY A 26 -7.16 23.19 9.57
CA GLY A 26 -7.85 24.17 8.73
C GLY A 26 -8.95 23.61 7.80
N LYS A 27 -8.91 22.31 7.46
CA LYS A 27 -9.97 21.66 6.64
C LYS A 27 -10.96 20.87 7.49
N ASN A 28 -10.57 20.47 8.69
CA ASN A 28 -11.43 19.77 9.64
C ASN A 28 -10.94 20.10 11.05
N ILE A 29 -11.55 21.12 11.65
CA ILE A 29 -11.21 21.63 12.99
C ILE A 29 -11.47 20.56 14.05
N ASP A 30 -12.52 19.76 13.86
CA ASP A 30 -12.97 18.74 14.81
C ASP A 30 -12.28 17.37 14.59
N CYS A 31 -11.30 17.27 13.70
CA CYS A 31 -10.62 16.00 13.49
C CYS A 31 -9.75 15.64 14.71
N LYS A 32 -10.26 14.69 15.51
CA LYS A 32 -9.58 14.13 16.69
C LYS A 32 -8.55 13.04 16.37
N ASN A 33 -8.32 12.73 15.09
CA ASN A 33 -7.37 11.69 14.71
C ASN A 33 -5.97 12.08 15.15
N SER A 34 -5.35 11.19 15.92
CA SER A 34 -3.91 11.25 16.18
C SER A 34 -3.12 11.15 14.87
N PRO A 35 -1.93 11.76 14.79
CA PRO A 35 -1.00 11.51 13.70
C PRO A 35 -0.70 10.01 13.55
N VAL A 36 -0.59 9.54 12.32
CA VAL A 36 -0.22 8.17 11.96
C VAL A 36 1.11 8.20 11.20
N THR A 37 2.00 7.24 11.47
CA THR A 37 3.24 7.11 10.69
C THR A 37 2.94 6.50 9.33
N GLU A 38 3.79 6.76 8.33
CA GLU A 38 3.71 6.09 7.03
C GLU A 38 3.72 4.56 7.18
N GLN A 39 4.60 4.03 8.03
CA GLN A 39 4.67 2.59 8.30
C GLN A 39 3.35 2.06 8.90
N GLY A 40 2.74 2.81 9.83
CA GLY A 40 1.46 2.44 10.41
C GLY A 40 0.33 2.47 9.38
N LEU A 41 0.34 3.45 8.48
CA LEU A 41 -0.65 3.54 7.40
C LEU A 41 -0.52 2.38 6.41
N ILE A 42 0.70 2.01 6.03
CA ILE A 42 0.99 0.86 5.15
C ILE A 42 0.50 -0.44 5.80
N ALA A 43 0.75 -0.64 7.09
CA ALA A 43 0.30 -1.84 7.80
C ALA A 43 -1.24 -1.98 7.79
N GLU A 44 -1.96 -0.87 8.02
CA GLU A 44 -3.42 -0.86 7.94
C GLU A 44 -3.93 -1.13 6.51
N LEU A 45 -3.28 -0.58 5.48
CA LEU A 45 -3.61 -0.86 4.07
C LEU A 45 -3.36 -2.33 3.69
N ILE A 46 -2.30 -2.95 4.18
CA ILE A 46 -2.01 -4.37 3.94
C ILE A 46 -3.12 -5.26 4.51
N GLY A 47 -3.52 -5.01 5.76
CA GLY A 47 -4.60 -5.76 6.41
C GLY A 47 -5.97 -5.53 5.77
N LEU A 48 -6.12 -4.44 5.02
CA LEU A 48 -7.30 -4.14 4.23
C LEU A 48 -7.33 -4.93 2.91
N ILE A 49 -6.19 -5.09 2.22
CA ILE A 49 -6.12 -5.80 0.92
C ILE A 49 -6.73 -7.20 1.00
N ASP A 50 -6.59 -7.88 2.14
CA ASP A 50 -7.18 -9.22 2.34
C ASP A 50 -8.72 -9.23 2.32
N LYS A 51 -9.34 -8.08 2.60
CA LYS A 51 -10.79 -7.95 2.80
C LYS A 51 -11.52 -7.32 1.63
N ILE A 52 -10.79 -6.73 0.68
CA ILE A 52 -11.38 -6.10 -0.49
C ILE A 52 -11.40 -7.09 -1.65
N ASP A 53 -12.43 -6.93 -2.48
CA ASP A 53 -12.45 -7.53 -3.80
C ASP A 53 -11.71 -6.61 -4.77
N ILE A 54 -10.70 -7.15 -5.47
CA ILE A 54 -9.91 -6.37 -6.44
C ILE A 54 -10.57 -6.56 -7.80
N ASP A 55 -11.77 -5.98 -7.93
CA ASP A 55 -12.60 -6.09 -9.13
C ASP A 55 -12.44 -4.93 -10.11
N ASP A 56 -11.53 -3.99 -9.83
CA ASP A 56 -11.18 -2.97 -10.83
C ASP A 56 -10.39 -3.62 -11.97
N ILE A 57 -11.06 -3.73 -13.12
CA ILE A 57 -10.55 -4.30 -14.38
C ILE A 57 -9.20 -3.68 -14.77
N GLY A 58 -8.96 -2.40 -14.44
CA GLY A 58 -7.73 -1.67 -14.75
C GLY A 58 -6.50 -2.19 -13.99
N VAL A 59 -6.61 -2.39 -12.67
CA VAL A 59 -5.50 -2.92 -11.84
C VAL A 59 -5.21 -4.34 -12.17
N LYS A 60 -6.27 -5.14 -12.24
CA LYS A 60 -6.17 -6.57 -12.40
C LYS A 60 -5.33 -6.88 -13.63
N GLY A 61 -5.65 -6.22 -14.76
CA GLY A 61 -4.86 -6.37 -15.98
C GLY A 61 -3.41 -5.87 -15.89
N ALA A 62 -3.13 -4.79 -15.14
CA ALA A 62 -1.77 -4.30 -14.94
C ALA A 62 -0.93 -5.26 -14.07
N ILE A 63 -1.46 -5.64 -12.92
CA ILE A 63 -0.82 -6.56 -11.98
C ILE A 63 -0.64 -7.95 -12.62
N GLU A 64 -1.64 -8.46 -13.33
CA GLU A 64 -1.53 -9.74 -14.05
C GLU A 64 -0.41 -9.72 -15.10
N LYS A 65 -0.23 -8.61 -15.82
CA LYS A 65 0.87 -8.46 -16.80
C LYS A 65 2.23 -8.49 -16.12
N GLU A 66 2.38 -7.83 -14.98
CA GLU A 66 3.64 -7.82 -14.22
C GLU A 66 3.95 -9.19 -13.62
N ILE A 67 2.96 -9.85 -13.02
CA ILE A 67 3.09 -11.24 -12.54
C ILE A 67 3.47 -12.17 -13.69
N ALA A 68 2.84 -12.03 -14.86
CA ALA A 68 3.17 -12.82 -16.03
C ALA A 68 4.61 -12.57 -16.52
N ARG A 69 5.06 -11.30 -16.53
CA ARG A 69 6.44 -10.93 -16.88
C ARG A 69 7.45 -11.53 -15.88
N PHE A 70 7.16 -11.43 -14.59
CA PHE A 70 7.98 -12.02 -13.53
C PHE A 70 8.06 -13.54 -13.66
N ASN A 71 6.93 -14.21 -13.89
CA ASN A 71 6.91 -15.67 -14.07
C ASN A 71 7.67 -16.11 -15.33
N LYS A 72 7.58 -15.37 -16.43
CA LYS A 72 8.40 -15.62 -17.63
C LYS A 72 9.89 -15.55 -17.31
N PHE A 73 10.33 -14.55 -16.56
CA PHE A 73 11.73 -14.42 -16.13
C PHE A 73 12.14 -15.58 -15.21
N ARG A 74 11.33 -15.87 -14.19
CA ARG A 74 11.59 -16.92 -13.19
C ARG A 74 11.72 -18.32 -13.82
N ILE A 75 10.90 -18.63 -14.81
CA ILE A 75 10.94 -19.92 -15.50
C ILE A 75 12.02 -19.92 -16.59
N GLY A 76 12.01 -18.92 -17.47
CA GLY A 76 12.84 -18.92 -18.68
C GLY A 76 14.30 -18.56 -18.44
N VAL A 77 14.59 -17.72 -17.45
CA VAL A 77 15.97 -17.27 -17.15
C VAL A 77 16.53 -18.02 -15.94
N LEU A 78 15.73 -18.13 -14.87
CA LEU A 78 16.19 -18.72 -13.60
C LEU A 78 15.92 -20.23 -13.50
N GLY A 79 15.22 -20.84 -14.44
CA GLY A 79 15.01 -22.30 -14.51
C GLY A 79 14.08 -22.88 -13.44
N HIS A 80 13.28 -22.05 -12.76
CA HIS A 80 12.32 -22.55 -11.78
C HIS A 80 11.14 -23.29 -12.44
N LYS A 81 10.54 -24.24 -11.72
CA LYS A 81 9.36 -24.97 -12.17
C LYS A 81 8.11 -24.09 -12.15
N LYS A 82 7.17 -24.38 -13.05
CA LYS A 82 5.85 -23.75 -13.05
C LYS A 82 5.02 -24.28 -11.88
N GLU A 83 4.52 -23.38 -11.05
CA GLU A 83 3.61 -23.71 -9.95
C GLU A 83 2.17 -23.37 -10.33
N THR A 84 1.22 -24.18 -9.86
CA THR A 84 -0.22 -23.88 -9.96
C THR A 84 -0.57 -22.93 -8.82
N ARG A 85 -0.81 -21.65 -9.14
CA ARG A 85 -1.20 -20.63 -8.16
C ARG A 85 -2.55 -20.03 -8.51
N ASN A 86 -3.26 -19.58 -7.48
CA ASN A 86 -4.51 -18.85 -7.62
C ASN A 86 -4.18 -17.39 -7.99
N SER A 87 -4.68 -16.93 -9.14
CA SER A 87 -4.44 -15.59 -9.67
C SER A 87 -4.89 -14.49 -8.71
N GLU A 88 -5.98 -14.68 -7.97
CA GLU A 88 -6.48 -13.71 -7.01
C GLU A 88 -5.50 -13.54 -5.83
N ILE A 89 -4.94 -14.65 -5.35
CA ILE A 89 -3.93 -14.66 -4.27
C ILE A 89 -2.65 -13.95 -4.74
N ASP A 90 -2.22 -14.21 -5.98
CA ASP A 90 -1.03 -13.56 -6.54
C ASP A 90 -1.24 -12.04 -6.70
N ILE A 91 -2.44 -11.60 -7.12
CA ILE A 91 -2.78 -10.18 -7.23
C ILE A 91 -2.74 -9.50 -5.85
N LYS A 92 -3.39 -10.08 -4.83
CA LYS A 92 -3.39 -9.53 -3.46
C LYS A 92 -1.98 -9.45 -2.88
N ASN A 93 -1.16 -10.49 -3.07
CA ASN A 93 0.23 -10.50 -2.61
C ASN A 93 1.08 -9.45 -3.33
N TYR A 94 0.87 -9.27 -4.63
CA TYR A 94 1.58 -8.25 -5.39
C TYR A 94 1.19 -6.83 -4.96
N ALA A 95 -0.10 -6.58 -4.71
CA ALA A 95 -0.56 -5.30 -4.17
C ALA A 95 0.06 -5.01 -2.79
N LYS A 96 0.16 -6.00 -1.90
CA LYS A 96 0.86 -5.86 -0.61
C LYS A 96 2.35 -5.56 -0.81
N TYR A 97 3.01 -6.22 -1.75
CA TYR A 97 4.40 -5.95 -2.10
C TYR A 97 4.59 -4.50 -2.55
N LEU A 98 3.74 -3.98 -3.45
CA LEU A 98 3.81 -2.59 -3.92
C LEU A 98 3.63 -1.59 -2.77
N LEU A 99 2.77 -1.87 -1.79
CA LEU A 99 2.61 -1.00 -0.62
C LEU A 99 3.87 -0.91 0.25
N VAL A 100 4.70 -1.96 0.28
CA VAL A 100 5.95 -1.98 1.06
C VAL A 100 7.10 -1.45 0.22
N GLU A 101 7.40 -2.12 -0.88
CA GLU A 101 8.63 -1.96 -1.66
C GLU A 101 8.45 -1.10 -2.92
N GLY A 102 7.21 -0.81 -3.31
CA GLY A 102 6.94 0.00 -4.50
C GLY A 102 7.47 1.43 -4.38
N THR A 103 7.80 2.01 -5.52
CA THR A 103 8.07 3.43 -5.67
C THR A 103 6.85 4.27 -5.30
N ILE A 104 7.06 5.56 -5.06
CA ILE A 104 5.95 6.48 -4.75
C ILE A 104 4.91 6.54 -5.89
N TYR A 105 5.32 6.30 -7.13
CA TYR A 105 4.45 6.27 -8.30
C TYR A 105 3.59 5.01 -8.30
N GLU A 106 4.21 3.82 -8.15
CA GLU A 106 3.47 2.55 -8.10
C GLU A 106 2.49 2.51 -6.92
N LYS A 107 2.91 2.99 -5.75
CA LYS A 107 2.02 3.16 -4.59
C LYS A 107 0.84 4.07 -4.92
N ARG A 108 1.09 5.21 -5.59
CA ARG A 108 0.05 6.16 -5.97
C ARG A 108 -0.90 5.59 -7.02
N GLU A 109 -0.40 4.80 -7.95
CA GLU A 109 -1.21 4.10 -8.95
C GLU A 109 -2.09 3.04 -8.29
N LEU A 110 -1.63 2.35 -7.24
CA LEU A 110 -2.43 1.37 -6.52
C LEU A 110 -3.59 1.99 -5.69
N LEU A 111 -3.39 3.18 -5.12
CA LEU A 111 -4.36 3.78 -4.17
C LEU A 111 -5.78 4.05 -4.71
N PRO A 112 -6.00 4.56 -5.95
CA PRO A 112 -7.32 4.77 -6.54
C PRO A 112 -8.26 3.57 -6.45
N TYR A 113 -7.69 2.37 -6.51
CA TYR A 113 -8.42 1.11 -6.53
C TYR A 113 -8.83 0.63 -5.15
N LEU A 114 -8.16 1.16 -4.13
CA LEU A 114 -8.54 0.98 -2.74
C LEU A 114 -9.55 2.06 -2.30
N LYS A 115 -9.76 3.11 -3.12
CA LYS A 115 -10.25 4.43 -2.68
C LYS A 115 -11.75 4.53 -2.47
N SER A 116 -12.56 3.61 -3.01
CA SER A 116 -14.02 3.80 -3.06
C SER A 116 -14.65 4.01 -1.69
N GLN A 117 -14.06 3.49 -0.59
CA GLN A 117 -14.69 3.53 0.73
C GLN A 117 -13.73 3.74 1.92
N LEU A 118 -12.51 4.26 1.78
CA LEU A 118 -11.59 4.35 2.94
C LEU A 118 -11.77 5.57 3.82
N THR A 119 -11.83 5.34 5.12
CA THR A 119 -11.76 6.38 6.15
C THR A 119 -10.68 6.04 7.17
N LEU A 120 -9.79 6.98 7.46
CA LEU A 120 -8.88 6.87 8.61
C LEU A 120 -9.61 7.39 9.86
N LYS A 121 -9.71 6.56 10.90
CA LYS A 121 -10.23 6.94 12.22
C LYS A 121 -9.36 6.31 13.31
N ASP A 122 -8.92 7.11 14.27
CA ASP A 122 -8.11 6.65 15.41
C ASP A 122 -6.90 5.79 15.01
N ARG A 123 -6.19 6.25 13.96
CA ARG A 123 -5.04 5.57 13.30
C ARG A 123 -5.37 4.24 12.60
N LYS A 124 -6.65 3.91 12.42
CA LYS A 124 -7.10 2.71 11.71
C LYS A 124 -7.78 3.04 10.40
N ILE A 125 -7.56 2.21 9.38
CA ILE A 125 -8.25 2.33 8.09
C ILE A 125 -9.51 1.47 8.12
N ILE A 126 -10.64 2.09 7.83
CA ILE A 126 -11.97 1.48 7.86
C ILE A 126 -12.62 1.61 6.49
N LEU A 127 -13.23 0.52 6.01
CA LEU A 127 -14.16 0.54 4.88
C LEU A 127 -15.47 1.16 5.33
N LYS A 128 -15.88 2.26 4.70
CA LYS A 128 -17.24 2.78 4.75
C LYS A 128 -18.12 1.74 4.07
N LYS A 129 -18.93 1.00 4.83
CA LYS A 129 -20.08 0.33 4.22
C LYS A 129 -21.05 1.42 3.78
N ASP A 130 -21.41 1.40 2.50
CA ASP A 130 -22.61 2.08 2.00
C ASP A 130 -23.87 1.41 2.57
#